data_AF-A0A850TSJ4-F1
#
_entry.id   AF-A0A850TSJ4-F1
#
_cell.length_a   1.000
_cell.length_b   1.000
_cell.length_c   1.000
_cell.angle_alpha   90.00
_cell.angle_beta   90.00
_cell.angle_gamma   90.00
#
_symmetry.space_group_name_H-M   'P 1'
#
loop_
_entity.id
_entity.type
_entity.pdbx_description
1 polymer ?
#
loop_
_entity_poly.entity_id
_entity_poly.type
_entity_poly.pdbx_seq_one_letter_code
_entity_poly.pdbx_strand_id
1 'polypeptide(L)'
;RANCSEYFPIFVSLLWVAGIFFHQGVAAACGLLYLYTRFKYFQGYTVAAQGRLGPMYASARLLWLLMGLAVAGLLAHFLLP
;
A
#
# COMPACT_ATOMS: atom_id res chain seq x y z
N ARG A 1 -1.62 -16.89 -3.87
CA ARG A 1 -2.80 -16.49 -3.07
C ARG A 1 -2.40 -16.16 -1.62
N ALA A 2 -1.68 -17.02 -0.89
CA ALA A 2 -1.25 -16.77 0.50
C ALA A 2 -0.58 -15.39 0.72
N ASN A 3 0.45 -15.08 -0.07
CA ASN A 3 1.20 -13.81 0.07
C ASN A 3 0.30 -12.56 0.06
N CYS A 4 -0.67 -12.44 -0.87
CA CYS A 4 -1.54 -11.26 -0.92
C CYS A 4 -2.51 -11.18 0.26
N SER A 5 -2.90 -12.32 0.85
CA SER A 5 -3.77 -12.37 2.01
C SER A 5 -3.05 -11.93 3.28
N GLU A 6 -1.75 -12.19 3.39
CA GLU A 6 -0.91 -11.80 4.53
C GLU A 6 -0.63 -10.29 4.55
N TYR A 7 -0.38 -9.69 3.38
CA TYR A 7 -0.14 -8.23 3.28
C TYR A 7 -1.43 -7.38 3.26
N PHE A 8 -2.59 -7.99 3.08
CA PHE A 8 -3.87 -7.27 3.05
C PHE A 8 -4.23 -6.56 4.37
N PRO A 9 -4.17 -7.20 5.55
CA PRO A 9 -4.45 -6.51 6.81
C PRO A 9 -3.47 -5.37 7.07
N ILE A 10 -2.17 -5.55 6.78
CA ILE A 10 -1.15 -4.50 6.91
C ILE A 10 -1.50 -3.30 6.02
N PHE A 11 -1.87 -3.56 4.77
CA PHE A 11 -2.30 -2.52 3.85
C PHE A 11 -3.52 -1.74 4.38
N VAL A 12 -4.55 -2.44 4.85
CA VAL A 12 -5.76 -1.81 5.38
C VAL A 12 -5.44 -0.94 6.59
N SER A 13 -4.64 -1.44 7.53
CA SER A 13 -4.21 -0.65 8.70
C SER A 13 -3.50 0.65 8.29
N LEU A 14 -2.52 0.56 7.37
CA LEU A 14 -1.78 1.74 6.92
C LEU A 14 -2.66 2.72 6.13
N LEU A 15 -3.56 2.20 5.28
CA LEU A 15 -4.48 3.02 4.49
C LEU A 15 -5.38 3.86 5.38
N TRP A 16 -5.97 3.26 6.42
CA TRP A 16 -6.85 3.96 7.34
C TRP A 16 -6.11 5.00 8.18
N VAL A 17 -4.94 4.65 8.73
CA VAL A 17 -4.13 5.60 9.52
C VAL A 17 -3.67 6.77 8.66
N ALA A 18 -3.12 6.51 7.46
CA ALA A 18 -2.72 7.58 6.54
C ALA A 18 -3.92 8.44 6.07
N GLY A 19 -5.09 7.83 5.89
CA GLY A 19 -6.30 8.54 5.47
C GLY A 19 -6.84 9.48 6.55
N ILE A 20 -6.84 9.05 7.81
CA ILE A 20 -7.34 9.83 8.94
C ILE A 20 -6.35 10.92 9.37
N PHE A 21 -5.08 10.56 9.51
CA PHE A 21 -4.08 11.43 10.15
C PHE A 21 -3.30 12.31 9.15
N PHE A 22 -3.28 11.98 7.86
CA PHE A 22 -2.54 12.75 6.86
C PHE A 22 -3.46 13.41 5.83
N HIS A 23 -4.00 12.63 4.89
CA HIS A 23 -4.90 13.17 3.86
C HIS A 23 -5.69 12.06 3.16
N GLN A 24 -7.01 12.08 3.32
CA GLN A 24 -7.92 11.05 2.81
C GLN A 24 -7.78 10.85 1.29
N GLY A 25 -7.69 11.91 0.50
CA GLY A 25 -7.58 11.81 -0.97
C GLY A 25 -6.26 11.20 -1.46
N VAL A 26 -5.15 11.47 -0.75
CA VAL A 26 -3.82 10.94 -1.15
C VAL A 26 -3.74 9.47 -0.75
N ALA A 27 -4.18 9.14 0.46
CA ALA A 27 -4.27 7.76 0.92
C ALA A 27 -5.15 6.91 -0.01
N ALA A 28 -6.32 7.40 -0.41
CA ALA A 28 -7.22 6.71 -1.33
C ALA A 28 -6.58 6.48 -2.72
N ALA A 29 -5.93 7.49 -3.30
CA ALA A 29 -5.23 7.35 -4.57
C ALA A 29 -4.09 6.32 -4.50
N CYS A 30 -3.28 6.37 -3.44
CA CYS A 30 -2.22 5.39 -3.19
C CYS A 30 -2.77 3.97 -2.97
N GLY A 31 -3.90 3.85 -2.26
CA GLY A 31 -4.60 2.60 -2.05
C GLY A 31 -5.13 1.96 -3.33
N LEU A 32 -5.72 2.76 -4.22
CA LEU A 32 -6.15 2.30 -5.55
C LEU A 32 -4.97 1.82 -6.40
N LEU A 33 -3.85 2.55 -6.39
CA LEU A 33 -2.63 2.13 -7.09
C LEU A 33 -2.09 0.81 -6.53
N TYR A 34 -2.16 0.61 -5.20
CA TYR A 34 -1.73 -0.64 -4.56
C TYR A 34 -2.59 -1.81 -5.00
N LEU A 35 -3.91 -1.65 -5.01
CA LEU A 35 -4.83 -2.69 -5.48
C LEU A 35 -4.62 -2.99 -6.98
N TYR A 36 -4.38 -1.97 -7.81
CA TYR A 36 -4.08 -2.15 -9.23
C TYR A 36 -2.79 -2.94 -9.46
N THR A 37 -1.71 -2.61 -8.74
CA THR A 37 -0.44 -3.35 -8.84
C THR A 37 -0.58 -4.79 -8.34
N ARG A 38 -1.39 -5.04 -7.31
CA ARG A 38 -1.72 -6.40 -6.86
C ARG A 38 -2.57 -7.16 -7.87
N PHE A 39 -3.52 -6.50 -8.55
CA PHE A 39 -4.27 -7.11 -9.65
C PHE A 39 -3.34 -7.51 -10.79
N LYS A 40 -2.43 -6.62 -11.22
CA LYS A 40 -1.38 -6.92 -12.20
C LYS A 40 -0.44 -8.04 -11.74
N TYR A 41 -0.10 -8.11 -10.44
CA TYR A 41 0.68 -9.22 -9.88
C TYR A 41 -0.04 -10.56 -10.06
N PHE A 42 -1.34 -10.62 -9.78
CA PHE A 42 -2.14 -11.84 -9.99
C PHE A 42 -2.25 -12.23 -11.46
N GLN A 43 -2.48 -11.27 -12.36
CA GLN A 43 -2.50 -11.54 -13.81
C GLN A 43 -1.13 -11.97 -14.35
N GLY A 44 -0.04 -11.37 -13.88
CA GLY A 44 1.32 -11.79 -14.24
C GLY A 44 1.66 -13.20 -13.73
N TYR A 45 1.15 -13.56 -12.55
CA TYR A 45 1.31 -14.88 -11.95
C TYR A 45 0.73 -16.00 -12.82
N THR A 46 -0.35 -15.74 -13.57
CA THR A 46 -0.97 -16.73 -14.46
C THR A 46 -0.26 -16.91 -15.80
N VAL A 47 0.64 -15.98 -16.19
CA VAL A 47 1.28 -15.98 -17.51
C VAL A 47 2.73 -16.42 -17.47
N ALA A 48 3.54 -15.99 -16.48
CA ALA A 48 4.93 -16.43 -16.32
C ALA A 48 5.48 -16.15 -14.91
N ALA A 49 6.19 -17.11 -14.31
CA ALA A 49 6.78 -16.97 -12.97
C ALA A 49 7.77 -15.79 -12.84
N GLN A 50 8.46 -15.44 -13.92
CA GLN A 50 9.41 -14.31 -14.01
C GLN A 50 8.71 -12.93 -13.94
N GLY A 51 7.41 -12.85 -14.28
CA GLY A 51 6.60 -11.62 -14.25
C GLY A 51 6.20 -11.16 -12.84
N ARG A 52 6.61 -11.88 -11.79
CA ARG A 52 6.29 -11.57 -10.39
C ARG A 52 7.05 -10.38 -9.81
N LEU A 53 8.30 -10.17 -10.23
CA LEU A 53 9.22 -9.27 -9.54
C LEU A 53 8.80 -7.80 -9.69
N GLY A 54 8.51 -7.34 -10.92
CA GLY A 54 8.09 -5.96 -11.20
C GLY A 54 6.89 -5.50 -10.35
N PRO A 55 5.73 -6.17 -10.43
CA PRO A 55 4.56 -5.78 -9.65
C PRO A 55 4.71 -6.03 -8.14
N MET A 56 5.58 -6.95 -7.71
CA MET A 56 5.91 -7.12 -6.29
C MET A 56 6.67 -5.90 -5.73
N TYR A 57 7.72 -5.43 -6.41
CA TYR A 57 8.44 -4.21 -6.02
C TYR A 57 7.56 -2.96 -6.06
N ALA A 58 6.66 -2.85 -7.05
CA ALA A 58 5.71 -1.76 -7.15
C ALA A 58 4.74 -1.74 -5.95
N SER A 59 4.17 -2.90 -5.60
CA SER A 59 3.28 -3.02 -4.43
C SER A 59 4.00 -2.72 -3.11
N ALA A 60 5.27 -3.12 -2.99
CA ALA A 60 6.09 -2.85 -1.82
C ALA A 60 6.39 -1.35 -1.66
N ARG A 61 6.76 -0.67 -2.75
CA ARG A 61 7.00 0.79 -2.74
C ARG A 61 5.76 1.57 -2.30
N LEU A 62 4.58 1.17 -2.75
CA LEU A 62 3.33 1.80 -2.35
C LEU A 62 2.98 1.56 -0.87
N LEU A 63 3.26 0.36 -0.37
CA LEU A 63 3.09 0.05 1.05
C LEU A 63 4.03 0.90 1.93
N TRP A 64 5.30 1.03 1.52
CA TRP A 64 6.28 1.91 2.17
C TRP A 64 5.85 3.37 2.15
N LEU A 65 5.27 3.84 1.03
CA LEU A 65 4.76 5.19 0.92
C LEU A 65 3.57 5.42 1.87
N LEU A 66 2.60 4.50 1.93
CA LEU A 66 1.49 4.57 2.89
C LEU A 66 1.97 4.56 4.34
N MET A 67 3.01 3.78 4.64
CA MET A 67 3.63 3.77 5.97
C MET A 67 4.27 5.11 6.30
N GLY A 68 5.00 5.71 5.35
CA GLY A 68 5.57 7.05 5.52
C GLY A 68 4.51 8.12 5.77
N LEU A 69 3.40 8.09 5.02
CA LEU A 69 2.27 9.00 5.22
C LEU A 69 1.60 8.81 6.59
N ALA A 70 1.41 7.56 7.02
CA ALA A 70 0.84 7.25 8.32
C ALA A 70 1.73 7.76 9.47
N VAL A 71 3.05 7.53 9.40
CA VAL A 71 4.00 8.03 10.40
C VAL A 71 4.04 9.56 10.37
N ALA A 72 4.09 10.19 9.20
CA ALA A 72 4.07 11.64 9.09
C ALA A 72 2.80 12.26 9.69
N GLY A 73 1.63 11.68 9.42
CA GLY A 73 0.35 12.12 9.99
C GLY A 73 0.32 11.97 11.51
N LEU A 74 0.81 10.86 12.06
CA LEU A 74 0.88 10.65 13.50
C LEU A 74 1.88 11.61 14.17
N LEU A 75 3.07 11.77 13.61
CA LEU A 75 4.05 12.73 14.10
C LEU A 75 3.48 14.14 14.08
N ALA A 76 2.79 14.52 13.00
CA ALA A 76 2.14 15.81 12.93
C ALA A 76 1.08 15.98 14.03
N HIS A 77 0.24 14.97 14.24
CA HIS A 77 -0.81 15.00 15.25
C HIS A 77 -0.29 15.07 16.70
N PHE A 78 0.84 14.42 17.01
CA PHE A 78 1.38 14.37 18.36
C PHE A 78 2.46 15.42 18.67
N LEU A 79 3.18 15.92 17.66
CA LEU A 79 4.31 16.85 17.83
C LEU A 79 4.00 18.28 17.41
N LEU A 80 3.03 18.51 16.52
CA LEU A 80 2.57 19.89 16.27
C LEU A 80 1.50 20.27 17.30
N PRO A 81 1.64 21.44 17.94
CA PRO A 81 0.69 21.94 18.93
C PRO A 81 -0.65 22.37 18.33
#